data_AF-A0A964JQ92-F1
#
_entry.id   AF-A0A964JQ92-F1
#
_cell.length_a   1.000
_cell.length_b   1.000
_cell.length_c   1.000
_cell.angle_alpha   90.00
_cell.angle_beta   90.00
_cell.angle_gamma   90.00
#
_symmetry.space_group_name_H-M   'P 1'
#
loop_
_entity.id
_entity.type
_entity.pdbx_description
1 polymer ?
#
loop_
_entity_poly.entity_id
_entity_poly.type
_entity_poly.pdbx_seq_one_letter_code
_entity_poly.pdbx_strand_id
1 'polypeptide(L)' 'EASLIHRVSNGRVEATNDQIRLLTRLAHGFHSAAALIALVFLKLGGLAIDLPRRPSLG' A
#
# COMPACT_ATOMS: atom_id res chain seq x y z
N GLU A 1 -12.52 23.16 -10.79
CA GLU A 1 -12.58 24.18 -9.71
C GLU A 1 -12.63 23.61 -8.28
N ALA A 2 -13.07 22.36 -8.04
CA ALA A 2 -13.14 21.80 -6.67
C ALA A 2 -11.80 21.38 -6.02
N SER A 3 -10.77 21.03 -6.81
CA SER A 3 -9.49 20.50 -6.29
C SER A 3 -8.62 21.56 -5.57
N LEU A 4 -8.73 22.83 -5.99
CA LEU A 4 -7.90 23.92 -5.47
C LEU A 4 -8.36 24.44 -4.10
N ILE A 5 -9.64 24.27 -3.75
CA ILE A 5 -10.23 24.83 -2.53
C ILE A 5 -10.13 23.84 -1.36
N HIS A 6 -10.07 22.53 -1.62
CA HIS A 6 -10.20 21.53 -0.56
C HIS A 6 -8.93 20.82 -0.12
N ARG A 7 -7.74 21.07 -0.71
CA ARG A 7 -6.50 20.33 -0.36
C ARG A 7 -6.64 18.80 -0.45
N VAL A 8 -7.73 18.31 -1.06
CA VAL A 8 -7.99 16.89 -1.31
C VAL A 8 -7.28 16.54 -2.60
N SER A 9 -5.95 16.47 -2.54
CA SER A 9 -5.20 15.86 -3.62
C SER A 9 -5.46 14.36 -3.56
N ASN A 10 -6.46 13.89 -4.29
CA ASN A 10 -6.72 12.46 -4.46
C ASN A 10 -5.47 11.70 -4.96
N GLY A 11 -4.46 12.38 -5.50
CA GLY A 11 -3.22 11.79 -6.00
C GLY A 11 -2.55 10.75 -5.08
N ARG A 12 -2.55 10.93 -3.74
CA ARG A 12 -2.01 9.88 -2.84
C ARG A 12 -2.86 8.61 -2.84
N VAL A 13 -4.18 8.77 -2.85
CA VAL A 13 -5.14 7.67 -2.88
C VAL A 13 -5.15 7.01 -4.26
N GLU A 14 -5.11 7.80 -5.33
CA GLU A 14 -5.03 7.35 -6.72
C GLU A 14 -3.74 6.57 -6.97
N ALA A 15 -2.59 7.08 -6.54
CA ALA A 15 -1.32 6.35 -6.63
C ALA A 15 -1.33 5.03 -5.86
N THR A 16 -2.05 4.96 -4.73
CA THR A 16 -2.24 3.72 -3.97
C THR A 16 -3.15 2.75 -4.75
N ASN A 17 -4.26 3.24 -5.30
CA ASN A 17 -5.20 2.46 -6.09
C ASN A 17 -4.55 1.88 -7.36
N ASP A 18 -3.69 2.64 -8.02
CA ASP A 18 -2.95 2.18 -9.20
C ASP A 18 -1.95 1.07 -8.85
N GLN A 19 -1.25 1.22 -7.72
CA GLN A 19 -0.36 0.18 -7.21
C GLN A 19 -1.13 -1.09 -6.84
N ILE A 20 -2.30 -0.98 -6.19
CA ILE A 20 -3.15 -2.15 -5.90
C ILE A 20 -3.57 -2.84 -7.20
N ARG A 21 -4.00 -2.09 -8.24
CA ARG A 21 -4.33 -2.67 -9.55
C ARG A 21 -3.16 -3.41 -10.18
N LEU A 22 -1.94 -2.90 -10.04
CA LEU A 22 -0.74 -3.59 -10.51
C LEU A 22 -0.48 -4.88 -9.73
N LEU A 23 -0.57 -4.84 -8.40
CA LEU A 23 -0.36 -6.01 -7.54
C LEU A 23 -1.40 -7.10 -7.80
N THR A 24 -2.66 -6.74 -8.08
CA THR A 24 -3.70 -7.70 -8.48
C THR A 24 -3.33 -8.45 -9.76
N ARG A 25 -2.74 -7.77 -10.76
CA ARG A 25 -2.25 -8.43 -11.98
C ARG A 25 -1.06 -9.35 -11.72
N LEU A 26 -0.14 -8.94 -10.85
CA LEU A 26 1.00 -9.77 -10.46
C LEU A 26 0.58 -11.00 -9.64
N ALA A 27 -0.47 -10.87 -8.84
CA ALA A 27 -1.05 -11.95 -8.06
C ALA A 27 -1.96 -12.88 -8.87
N HIS A 28 -2.05 -12.71 -10.19
CA HIS A 28 -2.84 -13.57 -11.04
C HIS A 28 -2.34 -15.03 -10.91
N GLY A 29 -3.23 -15.94 -10.50
CA GLY A 29 -2.89 -17.34 -10.22
C GLY A 29 -2.59 -17.65 -8.74
N PHE A 30 -2.70 -16.67 -7.84
CA PHE A 30 -2.66 -16.93 -6.41
C PHE A 30 -3.83 -17.82 -5.98
N HIS A 31 -3.57 -18.73 -5.04
CA HIS A 31 -4.57 -19.68 -4.53
C HIS A 31 -5.68 -19.03 -3.68
N SER A 32 -5.53 -17.77 -3.28
CA SER A 32 -6.56 -17.05 -2.50
C SER A 32 -6.39 -15.53 -2.55
N ALA A 33 -7.48 -14.81 -2.25
CA ALA A 33 -7.46 -13.36 -2.06
C ALA A 33 -6.59 -12.92 -0.87
N ALA A 34 -6.46 -13.75 0.17
CA ALA A 34 -5.61 -13.46 1.31
C ALA A 34 -4.14 -13.30 0.92
N ALA A 35 -3.66 -14.05 -0.07
CA ALA A 35 -2.30 -13.93 -0.58
C ALA A 35 -2.06 -12.57 -1.28
N LEU A 36 -3.06 -12.05 -2.01
CA LEU A 36 -3.00 -10.70 -2.59
C LEU A 36 -3.01 -9.62 -1.50
N ILE A 37 -3.89 -9.77 -0.50
CA ILE A 37 -3.98 -8.82 0.63
C ILE A 37 -2.64 -8.77 1.37
N ALA A 38 -2.02 -9.91 1.65
CA ALA A 38 -0.69 -9.98 2.26
C ALA A 38 0.39 -9.28 1.41
N LEU A 39 0.35 -9.46 0.08
CA LEU A 39 1.26 -8.78 -0.85
C LEU A 39 1.07 -7.26 -0.82
N VAL A 40 -0.19 -6.79 -0.78
CA VAL A 40 -0.52 -5.37 -0.66
C VAL A 40 -0.01 -4.79 0.65
N PHE A 41 -0.24 -5.46 1.79
CA PHE A 41 0.30 -5.02 3.08
C PHE A 41 1.82 -5.03 3.12
N LEU A 42 2.47 -6.02 2.49
CA LEU A 42 3.92 -6.08 2.40
C LEU A 42 4.51 -4.90 1.61
N LYS A 43 3.85 -4.48 0.52
CA LYS A 43 4.34 -3.40 -0.35
C LYS A 43 3.93 -2.01 0.10
N LEU A 44 2.72 -1.86 0.62
CA LEU A 44 2.08 -0.56 0.90
C LEU A 44 1.74 -0.34 2.39
N GLY A 45 1.76 -1.40 3.20
CA GLY A 45 1.24 -1.38 4.58
C GLY A 45 2.11 -0.63 5.58
N GLY A 46 3.30 -0.19 5.20
CA GLY A 46 4.18 0.60 6.07
C GLY A 46 4.52 -0.10 7.39
N LEU A 47 4.51 -1.44 7.40
CA LEU A 47 4.78 -2.25 8.59
C LEU A 47 6.15 -1.90 9.15
N ALA A 48 6.15 -1.12 10.23
CA ALA A 48 7.31 -0.91 11.06
C ALA A 48 7.55 -2.19 11.85
N ILE A 49 8.44 -3.03 11.35
CA ILE A 49 8.88 -4.21 12.08
C ILE A 49 9.98 -3.73 13.03
N ASP A 50 9.72 -3.79 14.34
CA ASP A 50 10.77 -3.65 15.33
C ASP A 50 11.74 -4.82 15.15
N LEU A 51 12.91 -4.52 14.58
CA LEU A 51 13.95 -5.52 14.43
C LEU A 51 14.46 -5.89 15.83
N PRO A 52 14.49 -7.18 16.21
CA PRO A 52 14.86 -7.62 17.56
C PRO A 52 16.26 -7.20 18.04
N ARG A 53 17.06 -6.56 17.18
CA ARG A 53 18.44 -6.12 17.45
C ARG A 53 18.72 -4.67 17.03
N ARG A 54 17.73 -3.88 16.62
CA ARG A 54 17.93 -2.44 16.41
C ARG A 54 17.02 -1.68 17.35
N PRO A 55 17.54 -0.99 18.38
CA PRO A 55 16.72 -0.04 19.11
C PRO A 55 16.24 0.99 18.10
N SER A 56 14.93 1.24 18.08
CA SER A 56 14.34 2.36 17.34
C SER A 56 15.00 3.62 17.86
N LEU A 57 15.73 4.34 16.99
CA LEU A 57 16.17 5.69 17.31
C LEU A 57 14.91 6.55 17.39
N GLY A 58 14.47 6.81 18.62
CA GLY A 58 13.58 7.92 18.93
C GLY A 58 14.25 9.25 18.66
#